data_AF-D3SG98-F1
#
_entry.id   AF-D3SG98-F1
#
_cell.length_a   1.000
_cell.length_b   1.000
_cell.length_c   1.000
_cell.angle_alpha   90.00
_cell.angle_beta   90.00
_cell.angle_gamma   90.00
#
_symmetry.space_group_name_H-M   'P 1'
#
loop_
_entity.id
_entity.type
_entity.pdbx_description
1 polymer ?
#
loop_
_entity_poly.entity_id
_entity_poly.type
_entity_poly.pdbx_seq_one_letter_code
_entity_poly.pdbx_strand_id
1 'polypeptide(L)' 'MDQVFSQNTLHDHIAAHGMGDPTPEGCALGRRLIETGDDYATAAHEVVARGLTHPPEEDGDDD' A
#
# COMPACT_ATOMS: atom_id res chain seq x y z
N MET A 1 7.30 19.59 -8.78
CA MET A 1 6.93 18.32 -9.43
C MET A 1 5.51 18.02 -9.02
N ASP A 2 4.57 17.90 -9.96
CA ASP A 2 3.28 17.25 -9.69
C ASP A 2 3.52 15.75 -9.90
N GLN A 3 4.03 15.06 -8.88
CA GLN A 3 4.08 13.60 -8.91
C GLN A 3 2.63 13.13 -8.79
N VAL A 4 2.02 12.85 -9.94
CA VAL A 4 0.68 12.28 -10.01
C VAL A 4 0.72 10.95 -9.26
N PHE A 5 -0.09 10.86 -8.20
CA PHE A 5 -0.23 9.65 -7.41
C PHE A 5 -0.63 8.46 -8.31
N SER A 6 0.17 7.40 -8.27
CA SER A 6 -0.08 6.14 -8.96
C SER A 6 -0.42 5.06 -7.94
N GLN A 7 -1.71 4.73 -7.85
CA GLN A 7 -2.18 3.66 -6.98
C GLN A 7 -1.51 2.31 -7.31
N ASN A 8 -1.23 2.07 -8.59
CA ASN A 8 -0.56 0.84 -9.03
C ASN A 8 0.87 0.73 -8.49
N THR A 9 1.59 1.85 -8.43
CA THR A 9 2.95 1.90 -7.88
C THR A 9 2.93 1.68 -6.36
N LEU A 10 1.98 2.30 -5.66
CA LEU A 10 1.81 2.07 -4.22
C LEU A 10 1.50 0.60 -3.93
N HIS A 11 0.61 -0.01 -4.71
CA HIS A 11 0.27 -1.42 -4.55
C HIS A 11 1.50 -2.32 -4.78
N ASP A 12 2.29 -2.11 -5.84
CA ASP A 12 3.49 -2.91 -6.12
C ASP A 12 4.47 -2.91 -4.93
N HIS A 13 4.67 -1.75 -4.30
CA HIS A 13 5.49 -1.64 -3.09
C HIS A 13 4.89 -2.37 -1.89
N ILE A 14 3.57 -2.33 -1.69
CA ILE A 14 2.90 -3.04 -0.60
C ILE A 14 2.97 -4.56 -0.82
N ALA A 15 2.70 -5.02 -2.04
CA ALA A 15 2.80 -6.42 -2.42
C ALA A 15 4.22 -6.98 -2.25
N ALA A 16 5.26 -6.16 -2.51
CA ALA A 16 6.65 -6.54 -2.27
C ALA A 16 6.96 -6.82 -0.78
N HIS A 17 6.14 -6.33 0.15
CA HIS A 17 6.24 -6.65 1.59
C HIS A 17 5.49 -7.92 1.98
N GLY A 18 4.88 -8.65 1.02
CA GLY A 18 4.08 -9.84 1.29
C GLY A 18 2.70 -9.53 1.89
N MET A 19 2.28 -8.26 1.82
CA MET A 19 0.97 -7.80 2.26
C MET A 19 0.06 -7.67 1.05
N GLY A 20 -1.23 -7.98 1.19
CA GLY A 20 -2.21 -7.86 0.10
C GLY A 20 -2.49 -6.42 -0.32
N ASP A 21 -3.55 -6.21 -1.09
CA ASP A 21 -3.93 -4.89 -1.60
C ASP A 21 -4.10 -3.84 -0.47
N PRO A 22 -3.74 -2.56 -0.69
CA PRO A 22 -4.08 -1.50 0.25
C PRO A 22 -5.61 -1.35 0.40
N THR A 23 -6.08 -1.18 1.64
CA THR A 23 -7.48 -0.80 1.87
C THR A 23 -7.75 0.62 1.36
N PRO A 24 -9.02 1.06 1.24
CA PRO A 24 -9.34 2.44 0.85
C PRO A 24 -8.67 3.48 1.77
N GLU A 25 -8.56 3.16 3.06
CA GLU A 25 -7.87 4.00 4.05
C GLU A 25 -6.35 3.99 3.83
N GLY A 26 -5.77 2.83 3.53
CA GLY A 26 -4.34 2.71 3.17
C GLY A 26 -4.00 3.50 1.91
N CYS A 27 -4.87 3.46 0.89
CA CYS A 27 -4.71 4.22 -0.34
C CYS A 27 -4.76 5.74 -0.08
N ALA A 28 -5.72 6.20 0.75
CA ALA A 28 -5.82 7.61 1.12
C ALA A 28 -4.59 8.10 1.92
N LEU A 29 -4.06 7.26 2.82
CA LEU A 29 -2.85 7.57 3.58
C LEU A 29 -1.62 7.61 2.67
N GLY A 30 -1.42 6.59 1.84
CA GLY A 30 -0.31 6.52 0.91
C GLY A 30 -0.32 7.69 -0.08
N ARG A 31 -1.50 8.05 -0.60
CA ARG A 31 -1.66 9.24 -1.44
C ARG A 31 -1.23 10.52 -0.73
N ARG A 32 -1.67 10.75 0.51
CA ARG A 32 -1.29 11.94 1.28
C ARG A 32 0.22 12.03 1.47
N LEU A 33 0.87 10.92 1.79
CA LEU A 33 2.33 10.85 1.99
C LEU A 33 3.08 11.23 0.70
N ILE A 34 2.66 10.67 -0.44
CA ILE A 34 3.21 11.04 -1.76
C ILE A 34 2.99 12.52 -2.06
N GLU A 35 1.78 13.03 -1.82
CA GLU A 35 1.44 14.45 -2.01
C GLU A 35 2.23 15.38 -1.08
N THR A 36 2.67 14.92 0.09
CA THR A 36 3.57 15.67 0.99
C THR A 36 5.05 15.56 0.64
N GLY A 37 5.41 14.71 -0.34
CA GLY A 37 6.76 14.56 -0.85
C GLY A 37 7.52 13.32 -0.35
N ASP A 38 6.83 12.37 0.29
CA ASP A 38 7.42 11.06 0.59
C ASP A 38 7.47 10.17 -0.66
N ASP A 39 8.40 9.21 -0.66
CA ASP A 39 8.50 8.19 -1.70
C ASP A 39 7.51 7.04 -1.48
N TYR A 40 7.17 6.32 -2.56
CA TYR A 40 6.26 5.16 -2.51
C TYR A 40 6.69 4.07 -1.53
N ALA A 41 7.99 3.86 -1.34
CA ALA A 41 8.51 2.90 -0.37
C ALA A 41 8.16 3.31 1.08
N THR A 42 8.34 4.59 1.43
CA THR A 42 7.97 5.12 2.76
C THR A 42 6.47 5.07 2.96
N ALA A 43 5.69 5.46 1.95
CA ALA A 43 4.24 5.43 1.99
C ALA A 43 3.71 4.00 2.18
N ALA A 44 4.21 3.03 1.41
CA ALA A 44 3.85 1.62 1.53
C ALA A 44 4.20 1.06 2.92
N HIS A 45 5.40 1.39 3.43
CA HIS A 45 5.84 0.95 4.74
C HIS A 45 4.89 1.42 5.86
N GLU A 46 4.46 2.68 5.83
CA GLU A 46 3.53 3.25 6.82
C GLU A 46 2.12 2.62 6.70
N VAL A 47 1.64 2.38 5.48
CA VAL A 47 0.37 1.68 5.24
C VAL A 47 0.40 0.27 5.82
N VAL A 48 1.48 -0.47 5.59
CA VAL A 48 1.71 -1.82 6.13
C VAL A 48 1.86 -1.80 7.65
N ALA A 49 2.67 -0.88 8.19
CA ALA A 49 2.93 -0.77 9.62
C ALA A 49 1.65 -0.48 10.43
N ARG A 50 0.68 0.19 9.83
CA ARG A 50 -0.63 0.47 10.42
C ARG A 50 -1.67 -0.64 10.19
N GLY A 51 -1.32 -1.68 9.45
CA GLY A 51 -2.26 -2.76 9.08
C GLY A 51 -3.37 -2.30 8.15
N LEU A 52 -3.13 -1.28 7.33
CA LEU A 52 -4.12 -0.75 6.37
C LEU A 52 -4.05 -1.48 5.01
N THR A 53 -3.80 -2.78 5.05
CA THR A 53 -3.76 -3.67 3.90
C THR A 53 -4.77 -4.79 4.10
N HIS A 54 -5.36 -5.26 3.02
CA HIS A 54 -6.09 -6.51 3.05
C HIS A 54 -5.13 -7.63 3.45
N PRO A 55 -5.58 -8.60 4.27
CA PRO A 55 -4.81 -9.81 4.47
C PRO A 55 -4.48 -10.39 3.09
N PRO A 56 -3.27 -10.94 2.89
CA PRO A 56 -3.03 -11.71 1.68
C PRO A 56 -4.16 -12.74 1.57
N GLU A 57 -4.73 -12.92 0.39
CA GLU A 57 -5.69 -13.99 0.17
C GLU A 57 -4.97 -15.28 0.57
N GLU A 58 -5.30 -15.81 1.75
CA GLU A 58 -4.82 -17.11 2.19
C GLU A 58 -5.49 -18.08 1.23
N ASP A 59 -4.74 -18.57 0.24
CA ASP A 59 -5.13 -19.72 -0.58
C ASP A 59 -5.60 -20.79 0.39
N GLY A 60 -6.92 -20.97 0.48
CA GLY A 60 -7.53 -21.95 1.34
C GLY A 60 -7.15 -23.34 0.86
N ASP A 61 -6.12 -23.93 1.47
CA ASP A 61 -6.02 -25.36 1.67
C ASP A 61 -7.18 -25.77 2.60
N ASP A 62 -8.39 -25.92 2.05
CA ASP A 62 -9.47 -26.67 2.69
C ASP A 62 -9.39 -28.12 2.17
N ASP A 63 -9.01 -29.02 3.08
CA ASP A 63 -8.71 -30.45 2.97
C ASP A 63 -9.76 -31.32 2.23
#